data_AF-A0A933GX47-F1
#
_entry.id   AF-A0A933GX47-F1
#
_cell.length_a   1.000
_cell.length_b   1.000
_cell.length_c   1.000
_cell.angle_alpha   90.00
_cell.angle_beta   90.00
_cell.angle_gamma   90.00
#
_symmetry.space_group_name_H-M   'P 1'
#
loop_
_entity.id
_entity.type
_entity.pdbx_description
1 polymer ?
#
loop_
_entity_poly.entity_id
_entity_poly.type
_entity_poly.pdbx_seq_one_letter_code
_entity_poly.pdbx_strand_id
1 'polypeptide(L)'
;MDDDVEHYLRELHSGDEDEAFHRLIEAGPRILPRLEAEFDRETDPATRAALIEVIWQLRVPECLPVLGKALRDAAPPVWKQALDGLVTLACPEAIAILDEALAATEARGPEAREFLEWVAEALEQARVTPDTPG
;
A
#
# COMPACT_ATOMS: atom_id res chain seq x y z
N MET A 1 3.99 -12.17 -21.60
CA MET A 1 3.12 -11.89 -20.44
C MET A 1 3.95 -11.75 -19.17
N ASP A 2 4.74 -12.75 -18.76
CA ASP A 2 5.63 -12.60 -17.59
C ASP A 2 6.79 -11.63 -17.82
N ASP A 3 7.32 -11.57 -19.04
CA ASP A 3 8.41 -10.66 -19.47
C ASP A 3 7.98 -9.19 -19.42
N ASP A 4 6.70 -8.91 -19.69
CA ASP A 4 6.14 -7.56 -19.70
C ASP A 4 6.06 -6.97 -18.28
N VAL A 5 5.75 -7.78 -17.27
CA VAL A 5 5.67 -7.34 -15.86
C VAL A 5 7.04 -6.95 -15.34
N GLU A 6 8.09 -7.72 -15.65
CA GLU A 6 9.47 -7.39 -15.25
C GLU A 6 9.98 -6.14 -15.96
N HIS A 7 9.57 -5.93 -17.20
CA HIS A 7 9.86 -4.69 -17.93
C HIS A 7 9.22 -3.48 -17.25
N TYR A 8 7.91 -3.51 -16.98
CA TYR A 8 7.21 -2.40 -16.33
C TYR A 8 7.70 -2.14 -14.89
N LEU A 9 8.07 -3.19 -14.14
CA LEU A 9 8.70 -3.00 -12.84
C LEU A 9 10.02 -2.24 -12.97
N ARG A 10 10.85 -2.55 -13.96
CA ARG A 10 12.10 -1.82 -14.22
C ARG A 10 11.86 -0.35 -14.61
N GLU A 11 10.80 -0.08 -15.37
CA GLU A 11 10.42 1.29 -15.73
C GLU A 11 9.93 2.10 -14.54
N LEU A 12 9.22 1.48 -13.59
CA LEU A 12 8.85 2.09 -12.32
C LEU A 12 10.08 2.58 -11.53
N HIS A 13 11.22 1.86 -11.62
CA HIS A 13 12.48 2.30 -11.00
C HIS A 13 13.18 3.43 -11.77
N SER A 14 12.85 3.62 -13.05
CA SER A 14 13.57 4.51 -13.97
C SER A 14 12.93 5.91 -14.08
N GLY A 15 11.76 6.13 -13.46
CA GLY A 15 11.05 7.41 -13.47
C GLY A 15 10.13 7.63 -14.68
N ASP A 16 9.90 6.61 -15.51
CA ASP A 16 8.88 6.62 -16.58
C ASP A 16 7.63 5.88 -16.04
N GLU A 17 6.97 6.54 -15.08
CA GLU A 17 6.09 5.86 -14.12
C GLU A 17 4.67 5.67 -14.64
N ASP A 18 4.11 6.63 -15.38
CA ASP A 18 2.67 6.63 -15.75
C ASP A 18 2.25 5.43 -16.61
N GLU A 19 3.00 5.09 -17.65
CA GLU A 19 2.63 3.97 -18.53
C GLU A 19 2.86 2.63 -17.81
N ALA A 20 4.03 2.45 -17.18
CA ALA A 20 4.33 1.27 -16.40
C ALA A 20 3.28 1.01 -15.30
N PHE A 21 2.88 2.06 -14.60
CA PHE A 21 1.85 2.03 -13.55
C PHE A 21 0.51 1.49 -14.07
N HIS A 22 -0.02 2.09 -15.15
CA HIS A 22 -1.27 1.64 -15.75
C HIS A 22 -1.20 0.19 -16.22
N ARG A 23 -0.07 -0.22 -16.82
CA ARG A 23 0.11 -1.59 -17.32
C ARG A 23 0.17 -2.63 -16.20
N LEU A 24 0.78 -2.27 -15.06
CA LEU A 24 0.79 -3.12 -13.87
C LEU A 24 -0.62 -3.28 -13.28
N ILE A 25 -1.43 -2.23 -13.24
CA ILE A 25 -2.83 -2.32 -12.81
C ILE A 25 -3.65 -3.18 -13.78
N GLU A 26 -3.50 -2.97 -15.09
CA GLU A 26 -4.16 -3.77 -16.13
C GLU A 26 -3.79 -5.26 -16.04
N ALA A 27 -2.58 -5.57 -15.58
CA ALA A 27 -2.16 -6.95 -15.37
C ALA A 27 -2.98 -7.64 -14.26
N GLY A 28 -3.55 -6.89 -13.32
CA GLY A 28 -4.50 -7.36 -12.31
C GLY A 28 -3.87 -8.17 -11.17
N PRO A 29 -4.68 -8.77 -10.28
CA PRO A 29 -4.21 -9.34 -9.01
C PRO A 29 -3.21 -10.50 -9.14
N ARG A 30 -3.09 -11.12 -10.31
CA ARG A 30 -2.11 -12.19 -10.57
C ARG A 30 -0.66 -11.72 -10.40
N ILE A 31 -0.37 -10.42 -10.51
CA ILE A 31 0.98 -9.90 -10.34
C ILE A 31 1.33 -9.60 -8.87
N LEU A 32 0.35 -9.67 -7.96
CA LEU A 32 0.53 -9.32 -6.55
C LEU A 32 1.72 -10.04 -5.87
N PRO A 33 1.95 -11.35 -6.05
CA PRO A 33 3.12 -12.01 -5.45
C PRO A 33 4.45 -11.47 -5.97
N ARG A 34 4.49 -10.97 -7.21
CA ARG A 34 5.69 -10.35 -7.80
C ARG A 34 5.92 -8.96 -7.23
N LEU A 35 4.85 -8.16 -7.09
CA LEU A 35 4.90 -6.84 -6.47
C LEU A 35 5.35 -6.92 -5.02
N GLU A 36 4.81 -7.88 -4.25
CA GLU A 36 5.23 -8.13 -2.86
C GLU A 36 6.72 -8.51 -2.80
N ALA A 37 7.17 -9.42 -3.67
CA ALA A 37 8.57 -9.78 -3.72
C ALA A 37 9.47 -8.60 -4.13
N GLU A 38 8.99 -7.66 -4.95
CA GLU A 38 9.73 -6.44 -5.34
C GLU A 38 9.81 -5.47 -4.17
N PHE A 39 8.69 -5.25 -3.50
CA PHE A 39 8.63 -4.42 -2.30
C PHE A 39 9.62 -4.89 -1.22
N ASP A 40 9.78 -6.21 -1.07
CA ASP A 40 10.68 -6.82 -0.09
C ASP A 40 12.16 -6.65 -0.38
N ARG A 41 12.53 -6.49 -1.66
CA ARG A 41 13.94 -6.33 -2.07
C ARG A 41 14.32 -4.88 -2.35
N GLU A 42 13.33 -4.00 -2.55
CA GLU A 42 13.54 -2.60 -2.87
C GLU A 42 13.99 -1.79 -1.64
N THR A 43 15.00 -0.94 -1.85
CA THR A 43 15.63 -0.13 -0.81
C THR A 43 15.30 1.36 -0.92
N ASP A 44 14.92 1.83 -2.10
CA ASP A 44 14.49 3.19 -2.37
C ASP A 44 13.06 3.42 -1.84
N PRO A 45 12.85 4.39 -0.94
CA PRO A 45 11.54 4.68 -0.38
C PRO A 45 10.50 5.15 -1.40
N ALA A 46 10.90 5.85 -2.47
CA ALA A 46 9.96 6.34 -3.48
C ALA A 46 9.45 5.17 -4.33
N THR A 47 10.34 4.29 -4.78
CA THR A 47 9.93 3.08 -5.50
C THR A 47 9.08 2.16 -4.61
N ARG A 48 9.44 1.97 -3.33
CA ARG A 48 8.57 1.20 -2.40
C ARG A 48 7.18 1.79 -2.29
N ALA A 49 7.05 3.12 -2.22
CA ALA A 49 5.75 3.78 -2.17
C ALA A 49 4.95 3.57 -3.46
N ALA A 50 5.59 3.69 -4.63
CA ALA A 50 4.96 3.44 -5.92
C ALA A 50 4.49 1.98 -6.07
N LEU A 51 5.27 1.00 -5.58
CA LEU A 51 4.86 -0.40 -5.55
C LEU A 51 3.60 -0.61 -4.71
N ILE A 52 3.55 0.00 -3.52
CA ILE A 52 2.36 -0.06 -2.65
C ILE A 52 1.16 0.63 -3.30
N GLU A 53 1.39 1.73 -4.02
CA GLU A 53 0.35 2.40 -4.80
C GLU A 53 -0.26 1.49 -5.86
N VAL A 54 0.57 0.85 -6.69
CA VAL A 54 0.12 -0.14 -7.68
C VAL A 54 -0.69 -1.24 -6.99
N ILE A 55 -0.15 -1.79 -5.89
CA ILE A 55 -0.78 -2.87 -5.12
C ILE A 55 -2.19 -2.50 -4.69
N TRP A 56 -2.40 -1.37 -4.01
CA TRP A 56 -3.74 -1.05 -3.51
C TRP A 56 -4.70 -0.64 -4.62
N GLN A 57 -4.18 -0.11 -5.74
CA GLN A 57 -5.00 0.20 -6.93
C GLN A 57 -5.54 -1.05 -7.64
N LEU A 58 -5.06 -2.26 -7.29
CA LEU A 58 -5.69 -3.51 -7.72
C LEU A 58 -7.09 -3.71 -7.11
N ARG A 59 -7.44 -2.98 -6.03
CA ARG A 59 -8.75 -3.00 -5.36
C ARG A 59 -9.21 -4.39 -4.91
N VAL A 60 -8.28 -5.26 -4.53
CA VAL A 60 -8.59 -6.61 -4.05
C VAL A 60 -8.19 -6.80 -2.57
N PRO A 61 -8.97 -7.55 -1.77
CA PRO A 61 -8.63 -7.84 -0.36
C PRO A 61 -7.30 -8.57 -0.17
N GLU A 62 -6.82 -9.29 -1.18
CA GLU A 62 -5.55 -10.00 -1.17
C GLU A 62 -4.35 -9.06 -0.95
N CYS A 63 -4.51 -7.75 -1.18
CA CYS A 63 -3.48 -6.74 -0.90
C CYS A 63 -3.31 -6.45 0.60
N LEU A 64 -4.29 -6.76 1.45
CA LEU A 64 -4.26 -6.38 2.87
C LEU A 64 -3.00 -6.83 3.64
N PRO A 65 -2.46 -8.06 3.47
CA PRO A 65 -1.24 -8.47 4.16
C PRO A 65 -0.04 -7.57 3.84
N VAL A 66 0.12 -7.18 2.56
CA VAL A 66 1.26 -6.34 2.15
C VAL A 66 1.05 -4.88 2.56
N LEU A 67 -0.19 -4.38 2.58
CA LEU A 67 -0.50 -3.06 3.14
C LEU A 67 -0.21 -3.00 4.65
N GLY A 68 -0.60 -4.04 5.39
CA GLY A 68 -0.26 -4.16 6.82
C GLY A 68 1.26 -4.23 7.06
N LYS A 69 2.02 -4.83 6.14
CA LYS A 69 3.49 -4.81 6.18
C LYS A 69 4.03 -3.41 5.89
N ALA A 70 3.55 -2.75 4.84
CA ALA A 70 3.98 -1.40 4.44
C ALA A 70 3.68 -0.33 5.49
N LEU A 71 2.62 -0.50 6.30
CA LEU A 71 2.40 0.37 7.46
C LEU A 71 3.59 0.39 8.42
N ARG A 72 4.36 -0.71 8.52
CA ARG A 72 5.54 -0.85 9.39
C ARG A 72 6.82 -0.32 8.77
N ASP A 73 6.78 0.20 7.54
CA ASP A 73 7.93 0.85 6.92
C ASP A 73 8.33 2.11 7.71
N ALA A 74 9.63 2.40 7.74
CA ALA A 74 10.15 3.59 8.40
C ALA A 74 9.92 4.86 7.58
N ALA A 75 9.74 4.73 6.26
CA ALA A 75 9.61 5.86 5.36
C ALA A 75 8.17 6.38 5.28
N PRO A 76 7.94 7.69 5.56
CA PRO A 76 6.65 8.35 5.39
C PRO A 76 5.89 8.06 4.09
N PRO A 77 6.49 8.15 2.89
CA PRO A 77 5.73 7.93 1.66
C PRO A 77 5.16 6.50 1.57
N VAL A 78 5.84 5.50 2.12
CA VAL A 78 5.43 4.10 2.02
C VAL A 78 4.22 3.81 2.91
N TRP A 79 4.28 4.17 4.20
CA TRP A 79 3.15 3.91 5.09
C TRP A 79 1.96 4.83 4.80
N LYS A 80 2.15 6.02 4.20
CA LYS A 80 1.04 6.86 3.71
C LYS A 80 0.26 6.17 2.58
N GLN A 81 0.97 5.61 1.59
CA GLN A 81 0.33 4.82 0.53
C GLN A 81 -0.41 3.59 1.09
N ALA A 82 0.14 2.95 2.14
CA ALA A 82 -0.55 1.86 2.81
C ALA A 82 -1.86 2.30 3.49
N LEU A 83 -1.87 3.49 4.12
CA LEU A 83 -3.09 4.07 4.68
C LEU A 83 -4.13 4.37 3.60
N ASP A 84 -3.74 5.01 2.49
CA ASP A 84 -4.65 5.31 1.38
C ASP A 84 -5.29 4.03 0.81
N GLY A 85 -4.49 2.98 0.68
CA GLY A 85 -4.97 1.66 0.27
C GLY A 85 -5.99 1.06 1.23
N LEU A 86 -5.71 1.10 2.53
CA LEU A 86 -6.62 0.57 3.57
C LEU A 86 -7.92 1.38 3.67
N VAL A 87 -7.82 2.72 3.60
CA VAL A 87 -8.98 3.62 3.55
C VAL A 87 -9.83 3.32 2.34
N THR A 88 -9.22 3.09 1.18
CA THR A 88 -10.02 2.88 -0.02
C THR A 88 -10.65 1.49 -0.07
N LEU A 89 -9.98 0.46 0.46
CA LEU A 89 -10.58 -0.86 0.56
C LEU A 89 -11.75 -0.86 1.56
N ALA A 90 -11.64 -0.09 2.66
CA ALA A 90 -12.69 0.14 3.66
C ALA A 90 -13.41 -1.11 4.20
N CYS A 91 -12.85 -2.30 3.99
CA CYS A 91 -13.45 -3.55 4.45
C CYS A 91 -13.18 -3.78 5.94
N PRO A 92 -13.95 -4.66 6.61
CA PRO A 92 -13.77 -4.96 8.03
C PRO A 92 -12.32 -5.36 8.39
N GLU A 93 -11.65 -6.09 7.51
CA GLU A 93 -10.26 -6.50 7.69
C GLU A 93 -9.28 -5.31 7.58
N ALA A 94 -9.53 -4.36 6.68
CA ALA A 94 -8.73 -3.13 6.58
C ALA A 94 -8.87 -2.28 7.85
N ILE A 95 -10.10 -2.13 8.36
CA ILE A 95 -10.38 -1.44 9.61
C ILE A 95 -9.65 -2.11 10.78
N ALA A 96 -9.67 -3.45 10.86
CA ALA A 96 -8.96 -4.19 11.89
C ALA A 96 -7.45 -3.93 11.85
N ILE A 97 -6.84 -3.88 10.65
CA ILE A 97 -5.42 -3.55 10.49
C ILE A 97 -5.11 -2.13 11.00
N LEU A 98 -5.97 -1.15 10.71
CA LEU A 98 -5.82 0.22 11.18
C LEU A 98 -5.95 0.32 12.72
N ASP A 99 -6.93 -0.37 13.31
CA ASP A 99 -7.09 -0.46 14.76
C ASP A 99 -5.87 -1.12 15.43
N GLU A 100 -5.32 -2.19 14.86
CA GLU A 100 -4.09 -2.83 15.34
C GLU A 100 -2.87 -1.89 15.24
N ALA A 101 -2.75 -1.14 14.15
CA ALA A 101 -1.67 -0.17 13.96
C ALA A 101 -1.74 0.97 14.99
N LEU A 102 -2.96 1.42 15.32
CA LEU A 102 -3.21 2.40 16.36
C LEU A 102 -2.95 1.82 17.77
N ALA A 103 -3.16 0.53 17.99
CA ALA A 103 -2.81 -0.09 19.27
C ALA A 103 -1.29 -0.27 19.44
N ALA A 104 -0.55 -0.51 18.36
CA ALA A 104 0.89 -0.80 18.36
C ALA A 104 1.81 0.44 18.56
N THR A 105 1.28 1.54 19.09
CA THR A 105 1.92 2.86 19.26
C THR A 105 3.26 2.84 20.01
N GLU A 106 3.39 1.98 21.03
CA GLU A 106 4.48 2.06 22.00
C GLU A 106 5.87 1.78 21.41
N ALA A 107 5.93 1.10 20.25
CA ALA A 107 7.19 0.69 19.63
C ALA A 107 7.85 1.76 18.72
N ARG A 108 7.14 2.84 18.35
CA ARG A 108 7.57 3.73 17.25
C ARG A 108 8.27 5.04 17.65
N GLY A 109 8.44 5.32 18.95
CA GLY A 109 9.17 6.51 19.40
C GLY A 109 8.48 7.85 19.04
N PRO A 110 9.19 8.99 19.05
CA PRO A 110 8.60 10.31 18.82
C PRO A 110 8.11 10.53 17.38
N GLU A 111 8.67 9.83 16.38
CA GLU A 111 8.15 9.83 15.00
C GLU A 111 6.77 9.15 14.88
N ALA A 112 6.36 8.38 15.89
CA ALA A 112 5.03 7.78 15.95
C ALA A 112 3.92 8.81 15.91
N ARG A 113 4.16 10.03 16.41
CA ARG A 113 3.09 11.02 16.56
C ARG A 113 2.42 11.36 15.22
N GLU A 114 3.21 11.69 14.20
CA GLU A 114 2.68 11.93 12.84
C GLU A 114 1.97 10.68 12.34
N PHE A 115 2.61 9.52 12.41
CA PHE A 115 2.01 8.25 11.99
C PHE A 115 0.64 7.99 12.64
N LEU A 116 0.50 8.24 13.94
CA LEU A 116 -0.73 8.01 14.69
C LEU A 116 -1.84 9.00 14.34
N GLU A 117 -1.50 10.26 14.11
CA GLU A 117 -2.46 11.26 13.62
C GLU A 117 -3.05 10.81 12.28
N TRP A 118 -2.20 10.33 11.37
CA TRP A 118 -2.63 9.82 10.06
C TRP A 118 -3.42 8.51 10.15
N VAL A 119 -3.02 7.56 11.01
CA VAL A 119 -3.76 6.30 11.21
C VAL A 119 -5.14 6.58 11.79
N ALA A 120 -5.25 7.49 12.75
CA ALA A 120 -6.54 7.87 13.33
C ALA A 120 -7.47 8.49 12.27
N GLU A 121 -6.95 9.41 11.46
CA GLU A 121 -7.71 9.99 10.35
C GLU A 121 -8.15 8.94 9.33
N ALA A 122 -7.23 8.05 8.91
CA ALA A 122 -7.54 6.96 8.00
C ALA A 122 -8.64 6.04 8.55
N LEU A 123 -8.60 5.73 9.85
CA LEU A 123 -9.63 4.93 10.50
C LEU A 123 -10.99 5.62 10.51
N GLU A 124 -11.04 6.93 10.75
CA GLU A 124 -12.26 7.72 10.65
C GLU A 124 -12.81 7.71 9.23
N GLN A 125 -11.96 7.92 8.22
CA GLN A 125 -12.35 7.89 6.81
C GLN A 125 -12.87 6.51 6.40
N ALA A 126 -12.16 5.43 6.71
CA ALA A 126 -12.56 4.06 6.36
C ALA A 126 -13.91 3.67 6.97
N ARG A 127 -14.24 4.18 8.17
CA ARG A 127 -15.54 3.93 8.85
C ARG A 127 -16.68 4.77 8.27
N VAL A 128 -16.37 5.91 7.66
CA VAL A 128 -17.36 6.82 7.05
C VAL A 128 -17.59 6.49 5.58
N THR A 129 -16.59 5.97 4.87
CA THR A 129 -16.73 5.48 3.50
C THR A 129 -17.75 4.35 3.49
N PRO A 130 -18.96 4.57 2.93
CA PRO A 130 -19.93 3.49 2.84
C PRO A 130 -19.37 2.41 1.93
N ASP A 131 -19.57 1.15 2.31
CA ASP A 131 -19.41 -0.03 1.46
C ASP A 131 -20.10 0.28 0.12
N THR A 132 -19.31 0.72 -0.87
CA THR A 132 -19.82 1.04 -2.19
C THR A 132 -19.65 -0.25 -2.96
N PRO A 133 -20.72 -1.04 -3.17
CA PRO A 133 -20.60 -2.25 -3.95
C PRO A 133 -20.18 -1.84 -5.36
N GLY A 134 -18.98 -2.27 -5.76
CA GLY A 134 -18.54 -2.28 -7.15
C GLY A 134 -19.35 -3.26 -7.99
#